data_AF-A0A936IJA0-F1
#
_entry.id   AF-A0A936IJA0-F1
#
_cell.length_a   1.000
_cell.length_b   1.000
_cell.length_c   1.000
_cell.angle_alpha   90.00
_cell.angle_beta   90.00
_cell.angle_gamma   90.00
#
_symmetry.space_group_name_H-M   'P 1'
#
loop_
_entity.id
_entity.type
_entity.pdbx_description
1 polymer ?
#
loop_
_entity_poly.entity_id
_entity_poly.type
_entity_poly.pdbx_seq_one_letter_code
_entity_poly.pdbx_strand_id
1 'polypeptide(L)' 'MTTKSTKPSSLAQETALETTVRLAAIKQIARDELGLETLDARNSDQLDFHDLAVWQIKAALLKAYEAGMARR' A
#
# COMPACT_ATOMS: atom_id res chain seq x y z
N MET A 1 38.50 -19.71 -2.48
CA MET A 1 38.99 -18.34 -2.72
C MET A 1 37.80 -17.41 -2.85
N THR A 2 37.72 -16.45 -1.93
CA THR A 2 36.96 -15.18 -1.95
C THR A 2 35.45 -15.17 -2.18
N THR A 3 34.78 -14.87 -1.08
CA THR A 3 33.44 -14.29 -0.87
C THR A 3 33.10 -13.12 -1.80
N LYS A 4 31.85 -13.08 -2.28
CA LYS A 4 31.11 -11.81 -2.48
C LYS A 4 29.70 -11.96 -1.92
N SER A 5 29.58 -11.68 -0.63
CA SER A 5 28.30 -11.32 -0.02
C SER A 5 27.95 -9.93 -0.55
N THR A 6 27.10 -9.87 -1.57
CA THR A 6 26.51 -8.61 -2.03
C THR A 6 25.45 -8.22 -1.01
N LYS A 7 25.89 -7.54 0.06
CA LYS A 7 25.00 -6.85 1.00
C LYS A 7 24.16 -5.88 0.16
N PRO A 8 22.81 -5.94 0.19
CA PRO A 8 22.01 -4.95 -0.50
C PRO A 8 22.42 -3.57 0.01
N SER A 9 22.74 -2.67 -0.91
CA SER A 9 23.14 -1.30 -0.63
C SER A 9 22.17 -0.65 0.36
N SER A 10 22.69 -0.05 1.46
CA SER A 10 21.92 0.51 2.59
C SER A 10 20.71 1.34 2.17
N LEU A 11 20.85 2.15 1.11
CA LEU A 11 19.77 2.99 0.58
C LEU A 11 18.61 2.19 -0.05
N ALA A 12 18.87 0.99 -0.57
CA ALA A 12 17.83 0.12 -1.12
C ALA A 12 17.01 -0.56 0.01
N GLN A 13 17.63 -0.80 1.16
CA GLN A 13 16.92 -1.37 2.31
C GLN A 13 16.03 -0.34 3.02
N GLU A 14 16.50 0.92 3.12
CA GLU A 14 15.71 2.04 3.66
C GLU A 14 14.49 2.39 2.80
N THR A 15 14.65 2.42 1.48
CA THR A 15 13.54 2.71 0.55
C THR A 15 12.52 1.58 0.48
N ALA A 16 12.95 0.32 0.60
CA ALA A 16 12.05 -0.83 0.70
C ALA A 16 11.19 -0.77 1.97
N LEU A 17 11.81 -0.48 3.12
CA LEU A 17 11.09 -0.35 4.40
C LEU A 17 10.07 0.79 4.35
N GLU A 18 10.47 1.97 3.86
CA GLU A 18 9.56 3.11 3.66
C GLU A 18 8.36 2.75 2.79
N THR A 19 8.59 2.01 1.71
CA THR A 19 7.52 1.54 0.81
C THR A 19 6.59 0.57 1.52
N THR A 20 7.12 -0.38 2.29
CA THR A 20 6.30 -1.32 3.07
C THR A 20 5.39 -0.60 4.06
N VAL A 21 5.90 0.41 4.78
CA VAL A 21 5.05 1.14 5.74
C VAL A 21 3.98 1.97 5.02
N ARG A 22 4.29 2.58 3.87
CA ARG A 22 3.27 3.29 3.07
C ARG A 22 2.20 2.34 2.54
N LEU A 23 2.59 1.17 2.05
CA LEU A 23 1.66 0.13 1.62
C LEU A 23 0.78 -0.37 2.77
N ALA A 24 1.32 -0.50 3.99
CA ALA A 24 0.53 -0.87 5.16
C ALA A 24 -0.56 0.16 5.47
N ALA A 25 -0.24 1.46 5.40
CA ALA A 25 -1.22 2.54 5.58
C ALA A 25 -2.31 2.50 4.50
N ILE A 26 -1.92 2.34 3.22
CA ILE A 26 -2.88 2.25 2.12
C ILE A 26 -3.80 1.02 2.28
N LYS A 27 -3.24 -0.14 2.66
CA LYS A 27 -4.02 -1.36 2.93
C LYS A 27 -5.01 -1.17 4.09
N GLN A 28 -4.64 -0.43 5.12
CA GLN A 28 -5.56 -0.11 6.22
C GLN A 28 -6.72 0.77 5.75
N ILE A 29 -6.43 1.83 4.99
CA ILE A 29 -7.45 2.74 4.46
C ILE A 29 -8.41 2.00 3.51
N ALA A 30 -7.91 1.10 2.67
CA ALA A 30 -8.74 0.29 1.78
C ALA A 30 -9.70 -0.64 2.55
N ARG A 31 -9.24 -1.23 3.65
CA ARG A 31 -10.12 -2.03 4.53
C ARG A 31 -11.19 -1.18 5.20
N ASP A 32 -10.81 -0.03 5.75
CA ASP A 32 -11.71 0.77 6.58
C ASP A 32 -12.75 1.55 5.76
N GLU A 33 -12.34 2.12 4.62
CA GLU A 33 -13.20 3.00 3.82
C GLU A 33 -13.90 2.28 2.66
N LEU A 34 -13.21 1.31 2.05
CA LEU A 34 -13.69 0.62 0.86
C LEU A 34 -14.14 -0.82 1.16
N GLY A 35 -13.87 -1.35 2.37
CA GLY A 35 -14.21 -2.73 2.73
C GLY A 35 -13.40 -3.78 1.98
N LEU A 36 -12.26 -3.40 1.39
CA LEU A 36 -11.43 -4.29 0.57
C LEU A 36 -10.42 -5.04 1.44
N GLU A 37 -10.46 -6.36 1.41
CA GLU A 37 -9.53 -7.22 2.16
C GLU A 37 -8.07 -7.06 1.66
N THR A 38 -7.91 -6.94 0.34
CA THR A 38 -6.61 -6.82 -0.33
C THR A 38 -6.68 -5.84 -1.50
N LEU A 39 -5.51 -5.30 -1.87
CA LEU A 39 -5.31 -4.48 -3.08
C LEU A 39 -4.47 -5.22 -4.13
N ASP A 40 -4.12 -6.47 -3.84
CA ASP A 40 -3.39 -7.34 -4.75
C ASP A 40 -4.37 -7.98 -5.74
N ALA A 41 -4.07 -7.91 -7.04
CA ALA A 41 -4.93 -8.48 -8.08
C ALA A 41 -4.98 -10.01 -7.98
N ARG A 42 -6.19 -10.57 -8.00
CA ARG A 42 -6.46 -12.01 -7.84
C ARG A 42 -6.77 -12.72 -9.15
N ASN A 43 -6.81 -11.96 -10.26
CA ASN A 43 -7.12 -12.44 -11.60
C ASN A 43 -8.48 -13.14 -11.66
N SER A 44 -9.47 -12.58 -10.95
CA SER A 44 -10.83 -13.08 -10.88
C SER A 44 -11.79 -11.91 -10.80
N ASP A 45 -12.67 -11.80 -11.79
CA ASP A 45 -13.54 -10.62 -11.90
C ASP A 45 -14.36 -10.37 -10.63
N GLN A 46 -14.89 -11.42 -10.01
CA GLN A 46 -15.70 -11.30 -8.77
C GLN A 46 -14.90 -10.84 -7.55
N LEU A 47 -13.58 -11.06 -7.56
CA LEU A 47 -12.70 -10.70 -6.45
C LEU A 47 -11.97 -9.37 -6.70
N ASP A 48 -11.85 -8.93 -7.95
CA ASP A 48 -11.09 -7.74 -8.35
C ASP A 48 -11.99 -6.55 -8.73
N PHE A 49 -13.25 -6.78 -9.11
CA PHE A 49 -14.22 -5.70 -9.38
C PHE A 49 -15.17 -5.50 -8.21
N HIS A 50 -15.26 -4.26 -7.74
CA HIS A 50 -16.11 -3.88 -6.62
C HIS A 50 -17.00 -2.72 -6.99
N ASP A 51 -18.31 -2.86 -6.75
CA ASP A 51 -19.24 -1.73 -6.78
C ASP A 51 -19.08 -0.91 -5.50
N LEU A 52 -18.41 0.23 -5.65
CA LEU A 52 -18.10 1.15 -4.54
C LEU A 52 -18.83 2.47 -4.74
N ALA A 53 -19.37 3.01 -3.66
CA ALA A 53 -20.00 4.31 -3.73
C ALA A 53 -18.95 5.42 -3.89
N VAL A 54 -19.28 6.44 -4.69
CA VAL A 54 -18.36 7.57 -4.95
C VAL A 54 -17.93 8.32 -3.69
N TRP A 55 -18.76 8.31 -2.64
CA TRP A 55 -18.41 8.91 -1.34
C TRP A 55 -17.40 8.08 -0.55
N GLN A 56 -17.42 6.75 -0.65
CA GLN A 56 -16.41 5.88 -0.04
C GLN A 56 -15.06 6.09 -0.71
N ILE A 57 -15.04 6.17 -2.05
CA ILE A 57 -13.82 6.48 -2.82
C ILE A 57 -13.26 7.84 -2.39
N LYS A 58 -14.10 8.88 -2.28
CA LYS A 58 -13.69 10.19 -1.80
C LYS A 58 -13.08 10.15 -0.40
N ALA A 59 -13.70 9.42 0.53
CA ALA A 59 -13.22 9.32 1.91
C ALA A 59 -11.87 8.59 1.99
N ALA A 60 -11.71 7.50 1.26
CA ALA A 60 -10.44 6.78 1.14
C ALA A 60 -9.31 7.66 0.60
N LEU A 61 -9.56 8.43 -0.46
CA LEU A 61 -8.57 9.34 -1.05
C LEU A 61 -8.18 10.47 -0.07
N LEU A 62 -9.14 11.04 0.65
CA LEU A 62 -8.86 12.07 1.65
C LEU A 62 -7.97 11.53 2.77
N LYS A 63 -8.32 10.36 3.33
CA LYS A 63 -7.49 9.73 4.37
C LYS A 63 -6.09 9.36 3.87
N ALA A 64 -5.96 8.92 2.63
CA ALA A 64 -4.65 8.61 2.04
C ALA A 64 -3.79 9.88 1.89
N TYR A 65 -4.41 11.00 1.50
CA TYR A 65 -3.73 12.29 1.42
C TYR A 65 -3.28 12.79 2.80
N GLU A 66 -4.16 12.74 3.81
CA GLU A 66 -3.87 13.13 5.19
C GLU A 66 -2.74 12.27 5.79
N ALA A 67 -2.78 10.96 5.59
CA ALA A 67 -1.72 10.04 6.04
C ALA A 67 -0.36 10.35 5.38
N GLY A 68 -0.37 10.76 4.11
CA GLY A 68 0.83 11.21 3.40
C GLY A 68 1.39 12.53 3.93
N MET A 69 0.52 13.45 4.35
CA MET A 69 0.91 14.74 4.93
C MET A 69 1.48 14.60 6.34
N ALA A 70 0.92 13.73 7.18
CA ALA A 70 1.41 13.46 8.53
C ALA A 70 2.82 12.84 8.58
N ARG A 71 3.29 12.28 7.46
CA ARG A 71 4.59 11.62 7.34
C ARG A 71 5.72 12.57 6.91
N ARG A 72 5.42 13.82 6.59
CA ARG A 72 6.40 14.82 6.15
C ARG A 72 6.92 15.65 7.32
#